data_AF-A0AAQ4ECM6-F1
#
_entry.id   AF-A0AAQ4ECM6-F1
#
_cell.length_a   1.000
_cell.length_b   1.000
_cell.length_c   1.000
_cell.angle_alpha   90.00
_cell.angle_beta   90.00
_cell.angle_gamma   90.00
#
_symmetry.space_group_name_H-M   'P 1'
#
loop_
_entity.id
_entity.type
_entity.pdbx_description
1 polymer ?
#
loop_
_entity_poly.entity_id
_entity_poly.type
_entity_poly.pdbx_seq_one_letter_code
_entity_poly.pdbx_strand_id
1 'polypeptide(L)'
;MYYLLPFCHRNQDGAGDSTVCSIKQAAASCLEKFEAIEKVSKDNKEAVLSVLTLHYEVVEDAVQELSEALAEEQQIVEVDLDQLPVRNGFTQRRRFTLTPENRGFLDPGLGLVKAVQIAMRKTKAAVDLRGQCTNREEVEELDKMAGLYLLSSSYIDEFITSLYHPVVTHAVIENASDLRAHAQAILRTIRQSHFHSRTDDWISFMESAIEHNFRNVIERCEMQ
;
A
#
# COMPACT_ATOMS: atom_id res chain seq x y z
N MET A 1 -5.33 81.12 -25.49
CA MET A 1 -5.30 80.19 -24.35
C MET A 1 -4.65 78.91 -24.85
N TYR A 2 -3.60 78.48 -24.16
CA TYR A 2 -2.60 77.52 -24.60
C TYR A 2 -2.97 76.05 -24.32
N TYR A 3 -2.46 75.16 -25.19
CA TYR A 3 -1.90 73.80 -24.95
C TYR A 3 -2.77 72.52 -24.75
N LEU A 4 -2.48 71.54 -25.62
CA LEU A 4 -2.05 70.12 -25.42
C LEU A 4 -2.99 69.00 -24.91
N LEU A 5 -2.96 67.89 -25.68
CA LEU A 5 -3.21 66.49 -25.29
C LEU A 5 -2.28 66.01 -24.15
N PRO A 6 -2.71 65.04 -23.33
CA PRO A 6 -1.99 63.74 -23.21
C PRO A 6 -2.95 62.52 -23.11
N PHE A 7 -2.73 61.41 -23.82
CA PHE A 7 -1.84 60.26 -23.53
C PHE A 7 -2.41 59.20 -22.53
N CYS A 8 -2.92 58.10 -23.10
CA CYS A 8 -2.65 56.68 -22.78
C CYS A 8 -2.64 56.17 -21.31
N HIS A 9 -3.57 55.26 -20.94
CA HIS A 9 -3.20 53.88 -20.53
C HIS A 9 -4.37 52.88 -20.45
N ARG A 10 -4.09 51.72 -21.06
CA ARG A 10 -4.58 50.35 -20.95
C ARG A 10 -5.39 49.97 -19.69
N ASN A 11 -6.37 49.07 -19.88
CA ASN A 11 -6.52 47.83 -19.09
C ASN A 11 -7.52 46.88 -19.79
N GLN A 12 -7.00 45.97 -20.61
CA GLN A 12 -7.66 44.75 -21.07
C GLN A 12 -6.84 43.57 -20.51
N ASP A 13 -6.80 43.36 -19.20
CA ASP A 13 -5.90 42.36 -18.59
C ASP A 13 -6.65 41.31 -17.72
N GLY A 14 -7.94 41.06 -17.97
CA GLY A 14 -8.74 40.12 -17.16
C GLY A 14 -8.95 38.72 -17.75
N ALA A 15 -9.00 38.58 -19.08
CA ALA A 15 -9.35 37.31 -19.74
C ALA A 15 -8.15 36.56 -20.34
N GLY A 16 -7.07 37.28 -20.66
CA GLY A 16 -5.84 36.69 -21.19
C GLY A 16 -5.07 35.87 -20.15
N ASP A 17 -5.11 36.28 -18.88
CA ASP A 17 -4.27 35.70 -17.83
C ASP A 17 -4.75 34.31 -17.38
N SER A 18 -6.07 34.11 -17.31
CA SER A 18 -6.71 32.80 -17.05
C SER A 18 -6.38 31.78 -18.15
N THR A 19 -6.46 32.20 -19.41
CA THR A 19 -6.22 31.31 -20.56
C THR A 19 -4.74 30.91 -20.66
N VAL A 20 -3.84 31.87 -20.40
CA VAL A 20 -2.39 31.62 -20.37
C VAL A 20 -2.00 30.69 -19.22
N CYS A 21 -2.64 30.80 -18.05
CA CYS A 21 -2.44 29.89 -16.93
C CYS A 21 -2.86 28.45 -17.29
N SER A 22 -4.03 28.27 -17.90
CA SER A 22 -4.51 26.95 -18.33
C SER A 22 -3.62 26.31 -19.41
N ILE A 23 -3.09 27.10 -20.35
CA ILE A 23 -2.15 26.60 -21.37
C ILE A 23 -0.83 26.15 -20.73
N LYS A 24 -0.31 26.91 -19.75
CA LYS A 24 0.91 26.52 -19.00
C LYS A 24 0.71 25.23 -18.21
N GLN A 25 -0.43 25.08 -17.54
CA GLN A 25 -0.77 23.85 -16.81
C GLN A 25 -0.90 22.64 -17.74
N ALA A 26 -1.56 22.82 -18.90
CA ALA A 26 -1.69 21.76 -19.90
C ALA A 26 -0.32 21.38 -20.48
N ALA A 27 0.54 22.36 -20.79
CA ALA A 27 1.89 22.11 -21.28
C ALA A 27 2.77 21.39 -20.24
N ALA A 28 2.68 21.80 -18.96
CA ALA A 28 3.38 21.13 -17.86
C ALA A 28 2.93 19.67 -17.71
N SER A 29 1.63 19.42 -17.66
CA SER A 29 1.09 18.05 -17.58
C SER A 29 1.46 17.20 -18.80
N CYS A 30 1.51 17.80 -19.99
CA CYS A 30 1.92 17.09 -21.21
C CYS A 30 3.42 16.73 -21.16
N LEU A 31 4.27 17.65 -20.71
CA LEU A 31 5.70 17.43 -20.53
C LEU A 31 5.97 16.31 -19.51
N GLU A 32 5.29 16.34 -18.35
CA GLU A 32 5.37 15.29 -17.33
C GLU A 32 5.04 13.90 -17.91
N LYS A 33 4.03 13.83 -18.78
CA LYS A 33 3.66 12.57 -19.45
C LYS A 33 4.69 12.12 -20.47
N PHE A 34 5.29 13.02 -21.24
CA PHE A 34 6.37 12.66 -22.17
C PHE A 34 7.62 12.19 -21.42
N GLU A 35 8.01 12.87 -20.34
CA GLU A 35 9.09 12.43 -19.46
C GLU A 35 8.79 11.07 -18.81
N ALA A 36 7.52 10.79 -18.47
CA ALA A 36 7.12 9.48 -17.98
C ALA A 36 7.26 8.38 -19.04
N ILE A 37 6.93 8.66 -20.31
CA ILE A 37 7.11 7.71 -21.43
C ILE A 37 8.58 7.38 -21.65
N GLU A 38 9.48 8.36 -21.54
CA GLU A 38 10.93 8.10 -21.64
C GLU A 38 11.45 7.18 -20.53
N LYS A 39 10.77 7.15 -19.37
CA LYS A 39 11.09 6.30 -18.23
C LYS A 39 10.42 4.91 -18.28
N VAL A 40 9.55 4.64 -19.26
CA VAL A 40 8.93 3.31 -19.42
C VAL A 40 10.01 2.33 -19.85
N SER A 41 10.10 1.21 -19.14
CA SER A 41 11.06 0.16 -19.45
C SER A 41 10.78 -0.46 -20.82
N LYS A 42 11.84 -0.78 -21.55
CA LYS A 42 11.75 -1.41 -22.88
C LYS A 42 11.70 -2.94 -22.80
N ASP A 43 11.92 -3.48 -21.61
CA ASP A 43 11.88 -4.90 -21.29
C ASP A 43 10.72 -5.18 -20.33
N ASN A 44 9.95 -6.25 -20.60
CA ASN A 44 8.78 -6.61 -19.78
C ASN A 44 9.21 -7.02 -18.37
N LYS A 45 10.37 -7.67 -18.25
CA LYS A 45 10.94 -8.02 -16.94
C LYS A 45 11.18 -6.77 -16.10
N GLU A 46 11.81 -5.75 -16.69
CA GLU A 46 12.07 -4.49 -15.99
C GLU A 46 10.77 -3.77 -15.62
N ALA A 47 9.75 -3.80 -16.49
CA ALA A 47 8.42 -3.22 -16.21
C ALA A 47 7.78 -3.90 -15.00
N VAL A 48 7.76 -5.24 -15.03
CA VAL A 48 7.21 -6.06 -13.97
C VAL A 48 7.98 -5.82 -12.68
N LEU A 49 9.31 -5.80 -12.69
CA LEU A 49 10.12 -5.50 -11.52
C LEU A 49 9.84 -4.12 -10.94
N SER A 50 9.59 -3.11 -11.76
CA SER A 50 9.17 -1.78 -11.28
C SER A 50 7.82 -1.86 -10.56
N VAL A 51 6.83 -2.57 -11.12
CA VAL A 51 5.53 -2.80 -10.46
C VAL A 51 5.70 -3.58 -9.15
N LEU A 52 6.48 -4.67 -9.17
CA LEU A 52 6.71 -5.48 -7.97
C LEU A 52 7.39 -4.66 -6.86
N THR A 53 8.33 -3.78 -7.23
CA THR A 53 9.04 -2.90 -6.29
C THR A 53 8.08 -1.89 -5.69
N LEU A 54 7.35 -1.15 -6.52
CA LEU A 54 6.40 -0.13 -6.07
C LEU A 54 5.38 -0.69 -5.08
N HIS A 55 4.74 -1.81 -5.42
CA HIS A 55 3.72 -2.40 -4.55
C HIS A 55 4.31 -3.11 -3.33
N TYR A 56 5.56 -3.59 -3.41
CA TYR A 56 6.25 -4.10 -2.23
C TYR A 56 6.58 -2.97 -1.24
N GLU A 57 7.05 -1.82 -1.72
CA GLU A 57 7.38 -0.66 -0.87
C GLU A 57 6.14 -0.14 -0.15
N VAL A 58 4.99 -0.01 -0.84
CA VAL A 58 3.71 0.36 -0.20
C VAL A 58 3.33 -0.62 0.91
N VAL A 59 3.52 -1.92 0.70
CA VAL A 59 3.25 -2.95 1.70
C VAL A 59 4.25 -2.89 2.86
N GLU A 60 5.51 -2.61 2.57
CA GLU A 60 6.55 -2.45 3.57
C GLU A 60 6.28 -1.26 4.48
N ASP A 61 5.86 -0.13 3.92
CA ASP A 61 5.43 1.05 4.66
C ASP A 61 4.23 0.71 5.58
N ALA A 62 3.18 0.07 5.06
CA ALA A 62 2.02 -0.32 5.86
C ALA A 62 2.38 -1.29 7.02
N VAL A 63 3.31 -2.22 6.80
CA VAL A 63 3.82 -3.13 7.85
C VAL A 63 4.61 -2.36 8.90
N GLN A 64 5.40 -1.39 8.46
CA GLN A 64 6.22 -0.54 9.33
C GLN A 64 5.32 0.37 10.18
N GLU A 65 4.35 1.04 9.58
CA GLU A 65 3.34 1.85 10.27
C GLU A 65 2.59 1.03 11.33
N LEU A 66 2.12 -0.17 10.98
CA LEU A 66 1.47 -1.07 11.94
C LEU A 66 2.41 -1.51 13.07
N SER A 67 3.69 -1.76 12.76
CA SER A 67 4.70 -2.14 13.77
C SER A 67 5.03 -0.98 14.71
N GLU A 68 5.13 0.23 14.19
CA GLU A 68 5.40 1.46 14.95
C GLU A 68 4.21 1.80 15.85
N ALA A 69 2.98 1.74 15.33
CA ALA A 69 1.77 1.93 16.14
C ALA A 69 1.75 0.99 17.36
N LEU A 70 2.16 -0.28 17.18
CA LEU A 70 2.27 -1.24 18.28
C LEU A 70 3.41 -0.96 19.28
N ALA A 71 4.49 -0.33 18.81
CA ALA A 71 5.70 -0.03 19.59
C ALA A 71 5.58 1.29 20.37
N GLU A 72 5.14 2.37 19.73
CA GLU A 72 4.92 3.69 20.35
C GLU A 72 3.93 3.60 21.51
N GLU A 73 2.90 2.77 21.38
CA GLU A 73 1.88 2.58 22.40
C GLU A 73 2.33 1.70 23.58
N GLN A 74 3.56 1.15 23.57
CA GLN A 74 4.18 0.58 24.79
C GLN A 74 4.62 1.71 25.74
N GLN A 75 4.78 2.93 25.22
CA GLN A 75 4.95 4.14 26.01
C GLN A 75 3.58 4.79 26.21
N ILE A 76 2.87 4.38 27.27
CA ILE A 76 1.71 5.15 27.75
C ILE A 76 2.22 6.52 28.22
N VAL A 77 2.23 7.51 27.33
CA VAL A 77 2.20 8.90 27.77
C VAL A 77 0.74 9.18 28.12
N GLU A 78 0.43 9.17 29.41
CA GLU A 78 -0.82 9.74 29.91
C GLU A 78 -0.87 11.22 29.53
N VAL A 79 -1.34 11.54 28.33
CA VAL A 79 -1.75 12.91 28.02
C VAL A 79 -3.08 13.11 28.71
N ASP A 80 -3.05 13.83 29.82
CA ASP A 80 -4.22 14.35 30.51
C ASP A 80 -4.87 15.43 29.63
N LEU A 81 -5.88 15.01 28.87
CA LEU A 81 -6.64 15.88 27.95
C LEU A 81 -7.76 16.65 28.67
N ASP A 82 -7.81 16.63 30.01
CA ASP A 82 -8.77 17.42 30.79
C ASP A 82 -8.54 18.95 30.66
N GLN A 83 -7.55 19.41 29.86
CA GLN A 83 -7.21 20.82 29.64
C GLN A 83 -7.59 21.42 28.28
N LEU A 84 -8.24 20.67 27.37
CA LEU A 84 -8.69 21.25 26.09
C LEU A 84 -10.19 21.58 26.10
N PRO A 85 -10.59 22.87 26.15
CA PRO A 85 -12.00 23.25 26.18
C PRO A 85 -12.62 23.09 24.79
N VAL A 86 -13.61 22.20 24.65
CA VAL A 86 -14.44 22.11 23.46
C VAL A 86 -15.68 23.00 23.62
N ARG A 87 -15.95 23.80 22.59
CA ARG A 87 -16.95 24.88 22.46
C ARG A 87 -18.42 24.51 22.76
N ASN A 88 -18.74 23.25 23.09
CA ASN A 88 -20.11 22.72 23.01
C ASN A 88 -20.62 22.02 24.30
N GLY A 89 -19.87 22.02 25.40
CA GLY A 89 -20.34 21.51 26.70
C GLY A 89 -20.52 19.99 26.82
N PHE A 90 -20.23 19.22 25.77
CA PHE A 90 -20.14 17.75 25.83
C PHE A 90 -18.68 17.32 25.80
N THR A 91 -18.17 16.82 26.92
CA THR A 91 -16.86 16.17 27.00
C THR A 91 -16.99 14.71 26.54
N GLN A 92 -17.03 14.50 25.23
CA GLN A 92 -16.83 13.14 24.72
C GLN A 92 -15.32 12.87 24.72
N ARG A 93 -14.84 12.05 25.66
CA ARG A 93 -13.47 11.53 25.62
C ARG A 93 -13.29 10.74 24.31
N ARG A 94 -12.74 11.35 23.26
CA ARG A 94 -12.14 10.61 22.15
C ARG A 94 -10.72 10.20 22.56
N ARG A 95 -10.64 9.35 23.58
CA ARG A 95 -9.40 8.63 23.89
C ARG A 95 -9.50 7.31 23.14
N PHE A 96 -8.87 7.22 21.98
CA PHE A 96 -8.55 5.90 21.42
C PHE A 96 -7.37 5.39 22.23
N THR A 97 -7.66 4.78 23.37
CA THR A 97 -6.65 4.03 24.13
C THR A 97 -6.67 2.61 23.59
N LEU A 98 -5.59 2.18 22.96
CA LEU A 98 -5.42 0.77 22.61
C LEU A 98 -5.29 -0.02 23.92
N THR A 99 -6.40 -0.59 24.39
CA THR A 99 -6.43 -1.45 25.58
C THR A 99 -5.70 -2.77 25.28
N PRO A 100 -5.26 -3.54 26.29
CA PRO A 100 -4.73 -4.89 26.09
C PRO A 100 -5.65 -5.78 25.24
N GLU A 101 -6.96 -5.54 25.30
CA GLU A 101 -7.97 -6.24 24.49
C GLU A 101 -7.84 -5.90 22.99
N ASN A 102 -7.61 -4.62 22.66
CA ASN A 102 -7.39 -4.13 21.29
C ASN A 102 -6.02 -4.55 20.73
N ARG A 103 -4.98 -4.64 21.59
CA ARG A 103 -3.68 -5.24 21.21
C ARG A 103 -3.80 -6.70 20.79
N GLY A 104 -4.77 -7.41 21.35
CA GLY A 104 -4.93 -8.83 21.12
C GLY A 104 -5.11 -9.21 19.65
N PHE A 105 -5.65 -8.33 18.79
CA PHE A 105 -5.80 -8.58 17.34
C PHE A 105 -4.61 -8.11 16.52
N LEU A 106 -3.96 -7.04 16.96
CA LEU A 106 -2.89 -6.41 16.22
C LEU A 106 -1.61 -7.25 16.20
N ASP A 107 -1.26 -7.94 17.29
CA ASP A 107 -0.08 -8.83 17.33
C ASP A 107 -0.18 -10.03 16.35
N PRO A 108 -1.24 -10.88 16.39
CA PRO A 108 -1.40 -11.96 15.42
C PRO A 108 -1.63 -11.43 14.00
N GLY A 109 -2.33 -10.28 13.86
CA GLY A 109 -2.51 -9.63 12.56
C GLY A 109 -1.18 -9.19 11.95
N LEU A 110 -0.30 -8.55 12.73
CA LEU A 110 1.04 -8.15 12.28
C LEU A 110 1.86 -9.37 11.84
N GLY A 111 1.76 -10.49 12.55
CA GLY A 111 2.41 -11.75 12.16
C GLY A 111 2.00 -12.21 10.77
N LEU A 112 0.70 -12.16 10.45
CA LEU A 112 0.18 -12.50 9.13
C LEU A 112 0.70 -11.55 8.05
N VAL A 113 0.59 -10.23 8.24
CA VAL A 113 1.04 -9.25 7.23
C VAL A 113 2.56 -9.37 6.99
N LYS A 114 3.36 -9.58 8.05
CA LYS A 114 4.81 -9.83 7.91
C LYS A 114 5.12 -11.10 7.12
N ALA A 115 4.38 -12.18 7.34
CA ALA A 115 4.55 -13.41 6.56
C ALA A 115 4.26 -13.17 5.06
N VAL A 116 3.20 -12.43 4.75
CA VAL A 116 2.84 -12.03 3.37
C VAL A 116 3.94 -11.15 2.76
N GLN A 117 4.40 -10.12 3.48
CA GLN A 117 5.48 -9.23 3.05
C GLN A 117 6.76 -10.02 2.71
N ILE A 118 7.16 -10.97 3.56
CA ILE A 118 8.36 -11.79 3.31
C ILE A 118 8.17 -12.66 2.06
N ALA A 119 6.97 -13.21 1.84
CA ALA A 119 6.65 -13.98 0.64
C ALA A 119 6.75 -13.12 -0.63
N MET A 120 6.25 -11.87 -0.58
CA MET A 120 6.41 -10.89 -1.66
C MET A 120 7.88 -10.55 -1.87
N ARG A 121 8.67 -10.29 -0.82
CA ARG A 121 10.10 -10.00 -0.98
C ARG A 121 10.85 -11.14 -1.68
N LYS A 122 10.60 -12.38 -1.28
CA LYS A 122 11.21 -13.58 -1.88
C LYS A 122 10.77 -13.80 -3.33
N THR A 123 9.50 -13.56 -3.61
CA THR A 123 8.95 -13.68 -4.97
C THR A 123 9.56 -12.64 -5.91
N LYS A 124 9.67 -11.39 -5.47
CA LYS A 124 10.37 -10.31 -6.20
C LYS A 124 11.82 -10.69 -6.51
N ALA A 125 12.54 -11.21 -5.52
CA ALA A 125 13.93 -11.65 -5.71
C ALA A 125 14.06 -12.81 -6.72
N ALA A 126 13.10 -13.74 -6.75
CA ALA A 126 13.08 -14.82 -7.73
C ALA A 126 12.83 -14.32 -9.16
N VAL A 127 11.90 -13.37 -9.34
CA VAL A 127 11.64 -12.71 -10.63
C VAL A 127 12.87 -11.93 -11.09
N ASP A 128 13.53 -11.21 -10.19
CA ASP A 128 14.75 -10.46 -10.51
C ASP A 128 15.87 -11.39 -11.00
N LEU A 129 16.11 -12.48 -10.26
CA LEU A 129 17.19 -13.41 -10.56
C LEU A 129 16.94 -14.25 -11.83
N ARG A 130 15.71 -14.70 -12.06
CA ARG A 130 15.40 -15.75 -13.06
C ARG A 130 14.32 -15.40 -14.05
N GLY A 131 13.65 -14.26 -13.91
CA GLY A 131 12.67 -13.79 -14.88
C GLY A 131 13.31 -13.62 -16.27
N GLN A 132 12.59 -14.08 -17.28
CA GLN A 132 12.96 -14.07 -18.70
C GLN A 132 11.78 -13.57 -19.54
N CYS A 133 12.08 -13.03 -20.72
CA CYS A 133 11.09 -12.54 -21.68
C CYS A 133 11.39 -13.06 -23.08
N THR A 134 11.82 -14.33 -23.17
CA THR A 134 12.25 -14.93 -24.45
C THR A 134 11.09 -15.38 -25.31
N ASN A 135 9.96 -15.72 -24.68
CA ASN A 135 8.75 -16.17 -25.35
C ASN A 135 7.50 -15.61 -24.67
N ARG A 136 6.34 -15.79 -25.32
CA ARG A 136 5.06 -15.24 -24.86
C ARG A 136 4.60 -15.83 -23.52
N GLU A 137 4.86 -17.11 -23.27
CA GLU A 137 4.44 -17.78 -22.03
C GLU A 137 5.19 -17.18 -20.82
N GLU A 138 6.49 -16.94 -20.96
CA GLU A 138 7.29 -16.27 -19.92
C GLU A 138 6.81 -14.85 -19.62
N VAL A 139 6.42 -14.10 -20.66
CA VAL A 139 5.83 -12.76 -20.52
C VAL A 139 4.51 -12.82 -19.78
N GLU A 140 3.61 -13.73 -20.16
CA GLU A 140 2.31 -13.93 -19.51
C GLU A 140 2.44 -14.32 -18.03
N GLU A 141 3.45 -15.13 -17.68
CA GLU A 141 3.75 -15.50 -16.29
C GLU A 141 4.22 -14.30 -15.45
N LEU A 142 5.06 -13.44 -16.01
CA LEU A 142 5.50 -12.20 -15.36
C LEU A 142 4.33 -11.23 -15.17
N ASP A 143 3.49 -11.05 -16.19
CA ASP A 143 2.33 -10.17 -16.15
C ASP A 143 1.31 -10.64 -15.11
N LYS A 144 1.10 -11.96 -15.00
CA LYS A 144 0.26 -12.54 -13.95
C LYS A 144 0.81 -12.24 -12.56
N MET A 145 2.12 -12.28 -12.37
CA MET A 145 2.75 -11.91 -11.09
C MET A 145 2.57 -10.42 -10.79
N ALA A 146 2.76 -9.54 -11.77
CA ALA A 146 2.50 -8.11 -11.63
C ALA A 146 1.05 -7.83 -11.24
N GLY A 147 0.09 -8.52 -11.87
CA GLY A 147 -1.33 -8.46 -11.55
C GLY A 147 -1.65 -8.77 -10.09
N LEU A 148 -0.97 -9.76 -9.50
CA LEU A 148 -1.13 -10.09 -8.09
C LEU A 148 -0.54 -9.00 -7.19
N TYR A 149 0.63 -8.43 -7.52
CA TYR A 149 1.21 -7.36 -6.71
C TYR A 149 0.39 -6.08 -6.69
N LEU A 150 -0.25 -5.75 -7.82
CA LEU A 150 -1.18 -4.62 -7.92
C LEU A 150 -2.32 -4.69 -6.90
N LEU A 151 -2.76 -5.91 -6.55
CA LEU A 151 -3.86 -6.13 -5.61
C LEU A 151 -3.40 -6.24 -4.14
N SER A 152 -2.09 -6.46 -3.90
CA SER A 152 -1.57 -6.74 -2.55
C SER A 152 -1.88 -5.63 -1.55
N SER A 153 -1.75 -4.37 -1.94
CA SER A 153 -2.02 -3.24 -1.04
C SER A 153 -3.46 -3.21 -0.56
N SER A 154 -4.43 -3.53 -1.43
CA SER A 154 -5.85 -3.55 -1.07
C SER A 154 -6.16 -4.62 -0.03
N TYR A 155 -5.68 -5.85 -0.24
CA TYR A 155 -5.89 -6.93 0.74
C TYR A 155 -5.24 -6.64 2.09
N ILE A 156 -4.07 -5.99 2.07
CA ILE A 156 -3.37 -5.62 3.30
C ILE A 156 -4.09 -4.48 4.02
N ASP A 157 -4.49 -3.43 3.30
CA ASP A 157 -5.21 -2.28 3.86
C ASP A 157 -6.58 -2.69 4.45
N GLU A 158 -7.36 -3.50 3.73
CA GLU A 158 -8.64 -4.02 4.21
C GLU A 158 -8.46 -4.88 5.47
N PHE A 159 -7.44 -5.72 5.49
CA PHE A 159 -7.13 -6.53 6.67
C PHE A 159 -6.67 -5.67 7.85
N ILE A 160 -5.67 -4.80 7.67
CA ILE A 160 -5.15 -3.93 8.74
C ILE A 160 -6.27 -3.05 9.30
N THR A 161 -7.09 -2.44 8.44
CA THR A 161 -8.24 -1.62 8.85
C THR A 161 -9.21 -2.40 9.74
N SER A 162 -9.45 -3.69 9.44
CA SER A 162 -10.35 -4.53 10.25
C SER A 162 -9.84 -4.81 11.67
N LEU A 163 -8.54 -4.63 11.92
CA LEU A 163 -7.92 -4.85 13.23
C LEU A 163 -8.13 -3.66 14.18
N TYR A 164 -8.48 -2.48 13.67
CA TYR A 164 -8.68 -1.28 14.49
C TYR A 164 -10.10 -1.21 15.07
N HIS A 165 -10.21 -0.66 16.28
CA HIS A 165 -11.48 -0.60 17.00
C HIS A 165 -12.49 0.38 16.35
N PRO A 166 -13.80 0.05 16.29
CA PRO A 166 -14.44 -1.18 16.80
C PRO A 166 -14.16 -2.40 15.93
N VAL A 167 -13.62 -3.45 16.55
CA VAL A 167 -13.28 -4.69 15.85
C VAL A 167 -14.55 -5.50 15.62
N VAL A 168 -14.81 -5.87 14.37
CA VAL A 168 -15.87 -6.77 13.98
C VAL A 168 -15.24 -8.10 13.60
N THR A 169 -15.34 -9.10 14.47
CA THR A 169 -14.68 -10.40 14.35
C THR A 169 -14.91 -11.09 13.00
N HIS A 170 -16.13 -11.00 12.46
CA HIS A 170 -16.44 -11.51 11.12
C HIS A 170 -15.59 -10.85 10.02
N ALA A 171 -15.45 -9.52 10.06
CA ALA A 171 -14.66 -8.78 9.08
C ALA A 171 -13.17 -9.14 9.18
N VAL A 172 -12.65 -9.35 10.40
CA VAL A 172 -11.27 -9.81 10.60
C VAL A 172 -11.05 -11.20 9.98
N ILE A 173 -11.97 -12.14 10.21
CA ILE A 173 -11.88 -13.50 9.66
C ILE A 173 -11.93 -13.48 8.13
N GLU A 174 -12.89 -12.73 7.57
CA GLU A 174 -13.06 -12.59 6.11
C GLU A 174 -11.82 -11.98 5.47
N ASN A 175 -11.38 -10.81 5.94
CA ASN A 175 -10.22 -10.12 5.39
C ASN A 175 -8.91 -10.90 5.60
N ALA A 176 -8.75 -11.61 6.73
CA ALA A 176 -7.61 -12.50 6.94
C ALA A 176 -7.60 -13.69 5.96
N SER A 177 -8.79 -14.25 5.68
CA SER A 177 -8.93 -15.36 4.73
C SER A 177 -8.59 -14.91 3.32
N ASP A 178 -9.05 -13.72 2.91
CA ASP A 178 -8.77 -13.13 1.61
C ASP A 178 -7.30 -12.79 1.44
N LEU A 179 -6.67 -12.17 2.45
CA LEU A 179 -5.23 -11.90 2.46
C LEU A 179 -4.41 -13.20 2.38
N ARG A 180 -4.81 -14.25 3.12
CA ARG A 180 -4.17 -15.57 3.01
C ARG A 180 -4.31 -16.14 1.60
N ALA A 181 -5.52 -16.12 1.03
CA ALA A 181 -5.79 -16.66 -0.29
C ALA A 181 -4.97 -15.93 -1.36
N HIS A 182 -4.86 -14.60 -1.25
CA HIS A 182 -4.02 -13.77 -2.10
C HIS A 182 -2.55 -14.16 -2.01
N ALA A 183 -2.01 -14.29 -0.80
CA ALA A 183 -0.61 -14.69 -0.61
C ALA A 183 -0.34 -16.13 -1.13
N GLN A 184 -1.30 -17.04 -0.96
CA GLN A 184 -1.22 -18.37 -1.56
C GLN A 184 -1.28 -18.31 -3.09
N ALA A 185 -2.03 -17.38 -3.68
CA ALA A 185 -2.06 -17.18 -5.14
C ALA A 185 -0.69 -16.70 -5.67
N ILE A 186 0.00 -15.81 -4.94
CA ILE A 186 1.38 -15.41 -5.25
C ILE A 186 2.31 -16.63 -5.22
N LEU A 187 2.29 -17.41 -4.13
CA LEU A 187 3.16 -18.59 -3.96
C LEU A 187 2.87 -19.72 -4.97
N ARG A 188 1.59 -19.90 -5.35
CA ARG A 188 1.20 -20.84 -6.41
C ARG A 188 1.67 -20.37 -7.78
N THR A 189 1.54 -19.07 -8.07
CA THR A 189 1.95 -18.50 -9.36
C THR A 189 3.45 -18.63 -9.56
N ILE A 190 4.27 -18.32 -8.55
CA ILE A 190 5.71 -18.54 -8.66
C ILE A 190 6.02 -20.02 -8.89
N ARG A 191 5.43 -20.95 -8.14
CA ARG A 191 5.67 -22.39 -8.30
C ARG A 191 5.38 -22.92 -9.71
N GLN A 192 4.44 -22.29 -10.41
CA GLN A 192 4.02 -22.66 -11.77
C GLN A 192 4.82 -21.93 -12.87
N SER A 193 5.69 -21.01 -12.52
CA SER A 193 6.40 -20.14 -13.47
C SER A 193 7.82 -20.62 -13.80
N HIS A 194 8.38 -20.09 -14.88
CA HIS A 194 9.77 -20.30 -15.30
C HIS A 194 10.82 -19.78 -14.32
N PHE A 195 10.47 -18.81 -13.46
CA PHE A 195 11.39 -18.24 -12.47
C PHE A 195 11.37 -18.98 -11.11
N HIS A 196 10.74 -20.16 -11.03
CA HIS A 196 10.90 -21.07 -9.90
C HIS A 196 12.08 -22.03 -10.08
N SER A 197 12.89 -22.18 -9.03
CA SER A 197 13.91 -23.25 -8.97
C SER A 197 13.39 -24.44 -8.17
N ARG A 198 13.67 -25.66 -8.63
CA ARG A 198 13.37 -26.90 -7.87
C ARG A 198 14.08 -26.98 -6.52
N THR A 199 15.12 -26.16 -6.31
CA THR A 199 15.84 -26.03 -5.04
C THR A 199 15.20 -25.03 -4.08
N ASP A 200 14.14 -24.32 -4.49
CA ASP A 200 13.46 -23.33 -3.66
C ASP A 200 12.54 -24.03 -2.65
N ASP A 201 13.09 -24.39 -1.50
CA ASP A 201 12.34 -24.93 -0.34
C ASP A 201 11.50 -23.85 0.37
N TRP A 202 11.88 -22.58 0.20
CA TRP A 202 11.26 -21.46 0.88
C TRP A 202 9.77 -21.29 0.56
N ILE A 203 9.28 -21.73 -0.61
CA ILE A 203 7.86 -21.55 -0.99
C ILE A 203 6.97 -22.34 -0.02
N SER A 204 7.30 -23.62 0.23
CA SER A 204 6.55 -24.47 1.16
C SER A 204 6.67 -23.99 2.60
N PHE A 205 7.84 -23.43 2.97
CA PHE A 205 8.02 -22.78 4.26
C PHE A 205 7.10 -21.56 4.41
N MET A 206 7.02 -20.71 3.39
CA MET A 206 6.16 -19.52 3.42
C MET A 206 4.68 -19.90 3.44
N GLU A 207 4.24 -20.93 2.71
CA GLU A 207 2.85 -21.43 2.81
C GLU A 207 2.51 -21.86 4.23
N SER A 208 3.42 -22.59 4.89
CA SER A 208 3.25 -23.03 6.27
C SER A 208 3.23 -21.87 7.25
N ALA A 209 4.10 -20.88 7.06
CA ALA A 209 4.18 -19.69 7.90
C ALA A 209 2.92 -18.82 7.78
N ILE A 210 2.41 -18.61 6.56
CA ILE A 210 1.16 -17.88 6.33
C ILE A 210 -0.01 -18.60 6.99
N GLU A 211 -0.11 -19.92 6.81
CA GLU A 211 -1.20 -20.71 7.41
C GLU A 211 -1.13 -20.69 8.94
N HIS A 212 0.06 -20.77 9.53
CA HIS A 212 0.24 -20.65 10.98
C HIS A 212 -0.22 -19.29 11.50
N ASN A 213 0.22 -18.19 10.88
CA ASN A 213 -0.18 -16.84 11.31
C ASN A 213 -1.67 -16.59 11.09
N PHE A 214 -2.25 -17.08 10.00
CA PHE A 214 -3.69 -17.05 9.78
C PHE A 214 -4.44 -17.76 10.91
N ARG A 215 -4.03 -18.97 11.31
CA ARG A 215 -4.65 -19.67 12.44
C ARG A 215 -4.56 -18.88 13.74
N ASN A 216 -3.43 -18.23 14.03
CA ASN A 216 -3.30 -17.40 15.23
C ASN A 216 -4.32 -16.24 15.24
N VAL A 217 -4.64 -15.66 14.07
CA VAL A 217 -5.70 -14.64 13.93
C VAL A 217 -7.08 -15.24 14.20
N ILE A 218 -7.37 -16.42 13.66
CA ILE A 218 -8.67 -17.09 13.85
C ILE A 218 -8.87 -17.50 15.32
N GLU A 219 -7.87 -18.12 15.94
CA GLU A 219 -7.91 -18.49 17.37
C GLU A 219 -8.17 -17.27 18.24
N ARG A 220 -7.59 -16.10 17.89
CA ARG A 220 -7.87 -14.85 18.60
C ARG A 220 -9.32 -14.39 18.48
N CYS A 221 -9.91 -14.58 17.31
CA CYS A 221 -11.31 -14.26 17.02
C CYS A 221 -12.28 -15.17 17.79
N GLU A 222 -11.95 -16.45 17.95
CA GLU A 222 -12.78 -17.44 18.66
C GLU A 222 -12.76 -17.26 20.20
N MET A 223 -11.76 -16.55 20.74
CA MET A 223 -11.63 -16.25 22.17
C MET A 223 -12.41 -15.01 22.65
N GLN A 224 -13.20 -14.37 21.77
CA GLN A 224 -14.07 -13.23 22.11
C GLN A 224 -15.52 -13.66 22.33
#